data_AF-A0A6A5SI38-F1
#
_entry.id   AF-A0A6A5SI38-F1
#
_cell.length_a   1.000
_cell.length_b   1.000
_cell.length_c   1.000
_cell.angle_alpha   90.00
_cell.angle_beta   90.00
_cell.angle_gamma   90.00
#
_symmetry.space_group_name_H-M   'P 1'
#
loop_
_entity.id
_entity.type
_entity.pdbx_description
1 polymer ?
#
loop_
_entity_poly.entity_id
_entity_poly.type
_entity_poly.pdbx_seq_one_letter_code
_entity_poly.pdbx_strand_id
1 'polypeptide(L)' 'MFRRPGAGSSKASSDTLCQKCLKRGHYSYECKAPAQERPYKSRPSRTQQLLNPNLKPKLTTEVPNELL' A
#
# COMPACT_ATOMS: atom_id res chain seq x y z
N MET A 1 -4.75 14.04 11.03
CA MET A 1 -5.49 13.07 11.86
C MET A 1 -4.91 11.67 11.64
N PHE A 2 -3.88 11.32 12.42
CA PHE A 2 -3.26 10.00 12.39
C PHE A 2 -4.14 9.02 13.17
N ARG A 3 -4.81 8.09 12.48
CA ARG A 3 -5.60 7.04 13.11
C ARG A 3 -4.67 6.10 13.88
N ARG A 4 -4.97 5.89 15.16
CA ARG A 4 -4.29 4.93 16.04
C ARG A 4 -4.50 3.50 15.50
N PRO A 5 -3.43 2.75 15.17
CA PRO A 5 -3.59 1.37 14.72
C PRO A 5 -3.82 0.48 15.95
N GLY A 6 -5.00 -0.14 16.05
CA GLY A 6 -5.24 -1.10 17.14
C GLY A 6 -6.70 -1.39 17.48
N ALA A 7 -7.66 -0.58 17.01
CA ALA A 7 -9.09 -0.84 17.20
C ALA A 7 -9.79 -0.98 15.84
N GLY A 8 -9.38 -1.98 15.07
CA GLY A 8 -10.11 -2.41 13.88
C GLY A 8 -11.20 -3.40 14.29
N SER A 9 -12.36 -3.34 13.61
CA SER A 9 -13.37 -4.42 13.66
C SER A 9 -12.69 -5.78 13.53
N SER A 10 -13.04 -6.74 14.40
CA SER A 10 -12.51 -8.10 14.37
C SER A 10 -12.90 -8.87 13.09
N LYS A 11 -13.87 -8.36 12.33
CA LYS A 11 -14.25 -8.86 11.01
C LYS A 11 -13.88 -7.87 9.93
N ALA A 12 -13.30 -8.38 8.85
CA ALA A 12 -13.01 -7.60 7.66
C ALA A 12 -14.33 -7.06 7.06
N SER A 13 -14.36 -5.76 6.77
CA SER A 13 -15.40 -5.18 5.92
C SER A 13 -15.31 -5.77 4.51
N SER A 14 -16.41 -5.79 3.76
CA SER A 14 -16.45 -6.14 2.33
C SER A 14 -15.47 -5.31 1.50
N ASP A 15 -15.10 -4.11 1.94
CA ASP A 15 -14.16 -3.24 1.24
C ASP A 15 -12.68 -3.52 1.57
N THR A 16 -12.42 -4.36 2.58
CA THR A 16 -11.06 -4.67 3.04
C THR A 16 -10.31 -5.43 1.96
N LEU A 17 -9.27 -4.82 1.39
CA LEU A 17 -8.45 -5.41 0.34
C LEU A 17 -7.22 -6.12 0.93
N CYS A 18 -7.09 -7.42 0.65
CA CYS A 18 -5.97 -8.23 1.09
C CYS A 18 -4.68 -7.92 0.30
N GLN A 19 -3.60 -7.56 0.99
CA GLN A 19 -2.31 -7.24 0.36
C GLN A 19 -1.59 -8.44 -0.29
N LYS A 20 -1.99 -9.69 0.02
CA LYS A 20 -1.36 -10.91 -0.50
C LYS A 20 -1.98 -11.39 -1.80
N CYS A 21 -3.31 -11.50 -1.85
CA CYS A 21 -4.04 -12.00 -3.03
C CYS A 21 -4.81 -10.92 -3.79
N LEU A 22 -4.83 -9.68 -3.29
CA LEU A 22 -5.56 -8.54 -3.86
C LEU A 22 -7.09 -8.71 -3.98
N LYS A 23 -7.65 -9.74 -3.35
CA LYS A 23 -9.10 -9.95 -3.21
C LYS A 23 -9.64 -9.18 -2.01
N ARG A 24 -10.94 -8.88 -2.03
CA ARG A 24 -11.64 -8.19 -0.94
C ARG A 24 -12.26 -9.17 0.06
N GLY A 25 -12.66 -8.64 1.23
CA GLY A 25 -13.46 -9.36 2.23
C GLY A 25 -12.68 -10.12 3.30
N HIS A 26 -11.36 -9.97 3.37
CA HIS A 26 -10.54 -10.55 4.44
C HIS A 26 -9.26 -9.77 4.67
N TYR A 27 -8.69 -9.90 5.87
CA TYR A 27 -7.38 -9.32 6.17
C TYR A 27 -6.23 -10.18 5.63
N SER A 28 -5.06 -9.57 5.46
CA SER A 28 -3.86 -10.26 4.94
C SER A 28 -3.38 -11.42 5.83
N TYR A 29 -3.66 -11.37 7.14
CA TYR A 29 -3.32 -12.43 8.08
C TYR A 29 -4.24 -13.66 7.96
N GLU A 30 -5.45 -13.51 7.41
CA GLU A 30 -6.44 -14.60 7.19
C GLU A 30 -6.34 -15.21 5.79
N CYS A 31 -5.47 -14.68 4.94
CA CYS A 31 -5.40 -15.04 3.53
C CYS A 31 -4.84 -16.47 3.34
N LYS A 32 -5.72 -17.38 2.92
CA LYS A 32 -5.42 -18.79 2.60
C LYS A 32 -5.06 -19.04 1.13
N ALA A 33 -4.95 -17.99 0.31
CA ALA A 33 -4.62 -18.15 -1.10
C ALA A 33 -3.23 -18.79 -1.29
N PRO A 34 -3.10 -19.82 -2.15
CA PRO A 34 -1.83 -20.49 -2.42
C PRO A 34 -0.84 -19.52 -3.08
N ALA A 35 0.46 -19.78 -2.93
CA ALA A 35 1.50 -18.88 -3.43
C ALA A 35 1.40 -18.64 -4.95
N GLN A 36 1.09 -19.67 -5.72
CA GLN A 36 0.91 -19.60 -7.17
C GLN A 36 -0.23 -18.68 -7.61
N GLU A 37 -1.32 -18.58 -6.84
CA GLU A 37 -2.45 -17.71 -7.18
C GLU A 37 -2.22 -16.25 -6.77
N ARG A 38 -1.17 -15.95 -6.00
CA ARG A 38 -0.90 -14.58 -5.57
C ARG A 38 -0.41 -13.77 -6.77
N PRO A 39 -1.16 -12.73 -7.20
CA PRO A 39 -0.77 -11.95 -8.35
C PRO A 39 0.54 -11.21 -8.06
N TYR A 40 1.58 -11.49 -8.83
CA TYR A 40 2.79 -10.69 -8.80
C TYR A 40 2.56 -9.41 -9.61
N LYS A 41 2.39 -8.29 -8.92
CA LYS A 41 2.47 -6.96 -9.55
C LYS A 41 3.91 -6.48 -9.46
N SER A 42 4.58 -6.39 -10.60
CA SER A 42 5.92 -5.82 -10.66
C SER A 42 5.88 -4.40 -10.11
N ARG A 43 6.67 -4.14 -9.07
CA ARG A 43 6.87 -2.77 -8.57
C ARG A 43 7.97 -2.16 -9.43
N PRO A 44 7.70 -1.07 -10.17
CA PRO A 44 8.74 -0.41 -10.93
C PRO A 44 9.85 0.01 -9.97
N SER A 45 11.11 -0.17 -10.38
CA SER A 45 12.26 0.29 -9.61
C SER A 45 12.17 1.79 -9.35
N ARG A 46 12.85 2.30 -8.32
CA ARG A 46 12.87 3.75 -8.03
C ARG A 46 13.32 4.55 -9.27
N THR A 47 14.29 4.04 -10.02
CA THR A 47 14.73 4.64 -11.29
C THR A 47 13.66 4.58 -12.38
N GLN A 48 12.97 3.45 -12.55
CA GLN A 48 11.84 3.35 -13.50
C GLN A 48 10.67 4.26 -13.11
N GLN A 49 10.41 4.48 -11.82
CA GLN A 49 9.37 5.42 -11.37
C GLN A 49 9.72 6.86 -11.75
N LEU A 50 10.99 7.27 -11.58
CA LEU A 50 11.45 8.62 -11.93
C LEU A 50 11.48 8.90 -13.43
N LEU A 51 11.57 7.86 -14.27
CA LEU A 51 11.50 8.00 -15.74
C LEU A 51 10.05 8.22 -16.21
N ASN A 52 9.06 7.61 -15.53
CA ASN A 52 7.65 7.71 -15.90
C ASN A 52 7.02 9.03 -15.41
N PRO A 53 6.66 9.99 -16.29
CA PRO A 53 6.09 11.30 -15.91
C PRO A 53 4.84 11.21 -15.02
N ASN A 54 4.02 10.16 -15.20
CA ASN A 54 2.81 9.94 -14.41
C ASN A 54 3.07 9.44 -12.98
N LEU A 55 4.25 8.86 -12.72
CA LEU A 55 4.62 8.27 -11.43
C LEU A 55 5.68 9.09 -10.69
N LYS A 56 6.15 10.20 -11.28
CA LYS A 56 7.15 11.06 -10.63
C LYS A 56 6.54 11.70 -9.39
N PRO A 57 7.11 11.48 -8.19
CA PRO A 57 6.66 12.19 -7.01
C PRO A 57 6.92 13.70 -7.20
N LYS A 58 5.98 14.53 -6.76
CA LYS A 58 6.18 15.98 -6.76
C LYS A 58 7.31 16.31 -5.78
N LEU A 59 8.37 16.93 -6.27
CA LEU A 59 9.43 17.45 -5.41
C LEU A 59 8.84 18.66 -4.68
N THR A 60 8.66 18.54 -3.37
CA THR A 60 8.28 19.67 -2.52
C THR A 60 9.52 20.54 -2.31
N THR A 61 9.45 21.81 -2.70
CA THR A 61 10.51 22.80 -2.49
C THR A 61 10.54 23.35 -1.07
N GLU A 62 9.64 22.89 -0.20
CA GLU A 62 9.59 23.29 1.19
C GLU A 62 10.76 22.68 1.93
N VAL A 63 11.71 23.53 2.32
CA VAL A 63 12.71 23.20 3.35
C VAL A 63 11.92 22.88 4.62
N PRO A 64 12.09 21.69 5.23
CA PRO A 64 11.46 21.39 6.49
C PRO A 64 11.79 22.50 7.49
N ASN A 65 10.76 23.14 8.05
CA ASN A 65 10.87 24.28 8.96
C ASN A 65 11.60 23.93 10.28
N GLU A 66 11.94 22.66 10.48
CA GLU A 66 12.72 22.10 11.60
C GLU A 66 14.23 22.37 11.47
N LEU A 67 14.69 22.96 10.36
CA LEU A 67 16.11 23.28 10.11
C LEU A 67 16.43 24.78 10.19
N LEU A 68 15.49 25.60 10.65
CA LEU A 68 15.65 27.03 10.98
C LEU A 68 15.60 27.22 12.49
#